data_AF-A0AA35UE87-F1
#
_entry.id   AF-A0AA35UE87-F1
#
_cell.length_a   1.000
_cell.length_b   1.000
_cell.length_c   1.000
_cell.angle_alpha   90.00
_cell.angle_beta   90.00
_cell.angle_gamma   90.00
#
_symmetry.space_group_name_H-M   'P 1'
#
loop_
_entity.id
_entity.type
_entity.pdbx_description
1 polymer ?
#
loop_
_entity_poly.entity_id
_entity_poly.type
_entity_poly.pdbx_seq_one_letter_code
_entity_poly.pdbx_strand_id
1 'polypeptide(L)'
;MESSIPELLLAGGRLMFIGMTIVFLFLALLVGVIHVTSRLIGRYSPEEPVALKPVSAVVARSTGGEDEAEIVAAITAAVHRYQNK
;
A
#
# COMPACT_ATOMS: atom_id res chain seq x y z
N MET A 1 -34.86 36.45 -27.19
CA MET A 1 -34.82 35.29 -26.28
C MET A 1 -33.62 35.51 -25.37
N GLU A 2 -33.79 36.35 -24.35
CA GLU A 2 -32.74 36.63 -23.37
C GLU A 2 -32.65 35.39 -22.46
N SER A 3 -31.72 34.48 -22.74
CA SER A 3 -31.49 33.32 -21.87
C SER A 3 -31.07 33.84 -20.50
N SER A 4 -31.90 33.62 -19.49
CA SER A 4 -31.65 34.09 -18.14
C SER A 4 -30.35 33.47 -17.63
N ILE A 5 -29.41 34.31 -17.19
CA ILE A 5 -28.14 33.90 -16.53
C ILE A 5 -28.28 32.70 -15.56
N PRO A 6 -29.34 32.58 -14.73
CA PRO A 6 -29.52 31.40 -13.89
C PRO A 6 -29.62 30.06 -14.65
N GLU A 7 -30.22 30.03 -15.84
CA GLU A 7 -30.31 28.81 -16.66
C GLU A 7 -28.94 28.35 -17.15
N LEU A 8 -28.08 29.29 -17.56
CA LEU A 8 -26.70 29.02 -17.98
C LEU A 8 -25.84 28.50 -16.81
N LEU A 9 -26.00 29.09 -15.63
CA LEU A 9 -25.32 28.63 -14.42
C LEU A 9 -25.79 27.24 -14.00
N LEU A 10 -27.10 26.97 -14.09
CA LEU A 10 -27.65 25.65 -13.78
C LEU A 10 -27.18 24.59 -14.77
N ALA A 11 -27.12 24.91 -16.06
CA ALA A 11 -26.57 24.04 -17.10
C ALA A 11 -25.08 23.74 -16.86
N GLY A 12 -24.28 24.76 -16.51
CA GLY A 12 -22.87 24.59 -16.16
C GLY A 12 -22.67 23.73 -14.91
N GLY A 13 -23.45 23.97 -13.86
CA GLY A 13 -23.42 23.16 -12.64
C GLY A 13 -23.81 21.70 -12.89
N ARG A 14 -24.83 21.46 -13.71
CA ARG A 14 -25.23 20.10 -14.11
C ARG A 14 -24.11 19.38 -14.86
N LEU A 15 -23.43 20.07 -15.76
CA LEU A 15 -22.29 19.51 -16.51
C LEU A 15 -21.10 19.21 -15.59
N MET A 16 -20.79 20.10 -14.65
CA MET A 16 -19.75 19.89 -13.65
C MET A 16 -20.04 18.66 -12.79
N PHE A 17 -21.28 18.49 -12.34
CA PHE A 17 -21.69 17.32 -11.56
C PHE A 17 -21.51 16.03 -12.34
N ILE A 18 -21.98 15.98 -13.60
CA ILE A 18 -21.80 14.83 -14.48
C ILE A 18 -20.32 14.48 -14.67
N GLY A 19 -19.50 15.49 -14.99
CA GLY A 19 -18.06 15.30 -15.17
C GLY A 19 -17.38 14.78 -13.90
N MET A 20 -17.73 15.35 -12.74
CA MET A 20 -17.19 14.93 -11.44
C MET A 20 -17.57 13.48 -11.12
N THR A 21 -18.80 13.06 -11.39
CA THR A 21 -19.23 11.68 -11.18
C THR A 21 -18.49 10.70 -12.09
N ILE A 22 -18.32 11.03 -13.38
CA ILE A 22 -17.60 10.14 -14.33
C ILE A 22 -16.14 9.97 -13.91
N VAL A 23 -15.46 11.06 -13.55
CA VAL A 23 -14.08 11.01 -13.06
C VAL A 23 -14.01 10.19 -11.77
N PHE A 24 -14.91 10.43 -10.82
CA PHE A 24 -14.95 9.67 -9.57
C PHE A 24 -15.18 8.17 -9.82
N LEU A 25 -16.12 7.82 -10.69
CA LEU A 25 -16.41 6.43 -11.05
C LEU A 25 -15.20 5.75 -11.71
N PHE A 26 -14.50 6.48 -12.58
CA PHE A 26 -13.28 5.99 -13.22
C PHE A 26 -12.15 5.75 -12.20
N LEU A 27 -11.92 6.70 -11.29
CA LEU A 27 -10.92 6.54 -10.22
C LEU A 27 -11.30 5.40 -9.27
N ALA A 28 -12.58 5.27 -8.90
CA ALA A 28 -13.06 4.18 -8.06
C ALA A 28 -12.83 2.81 -8.73
N LEU A 29 -13.08 2.70 -10.03
CA LEU A 29 -12.79 1.50 -10.80
C LEU A 29 -11.28 1.21 -10.81
N LEU A 30 -10.45 2.22 -11.05
CA LEU A 30 -8.99 2.08 -11.06
C LEU A 30 -8.46 1.60 -9.70
N VAL A 31 -8.92 2.19 -8.60
CA VAL A 31 -8.60 1.76 -7.24
C VAL A 31 -9.07 0.33 -7.00
N GLY A 32 -10.27 -0.01 -7.47
CA GLY A 32 -10.80 -1.38 -7.43
C GLY A 32 -9.88 -2.38 -8.10
N VAL A 33 -9.37 -2.06 -9.30
CA VAL A 33 -8.41 -2.92 -10.02
C VAL A 33 -7.11 -3.07 -9.22
N ILE A 34 -6.57 -1.98 -8.66
CA ILE A 34 -5.36 -2.02 -7.84
C ILE A 34 -5.57 -2.93 -6.61
N HIS A 35 -6.73 -2.83 -5.95
CA HIS A 35 -7.10 -3.70 -4.83
C HIS A 35 -7.24 -5.16 -5.24
N VAL A 36 -7.86 -5.44 -6.39
CA VAL A 36 -7.98 -6.80 -6.93
C VAL A 36 -6.59 -7.37 -7.19
N THR A 37 -5.71 -6.61 -7.85
CA THR A 37 -4.33 -7.03 -8.11
C THR A 37 -3.55 -7.27 -6.81
N SER A 38 -3.66 -6.38 -5.83
CA SER A 38 -3.03 -6.57 -4.50
C SER A 38 -3.51 -7.85 -3.81
N ARG A 39 -4.82 -8.11 -3.86
CA ARG A 39 -5.42 -9.34 -3.30
C ARG A 39 -5.04 -10.59 -4.09
N LEU A 40 -4.90 -10.47 -5.41
CA LEU A 40 -4.47 -11.55 -6.29
C LEU A 40 -3.03 -11.92 -5.98
N ILE A 41 -2.12 -10.93 -5.91
CA ILE A 41 -0.71 -11.13 -5.57
C ILE A 41 -0.59 -11.81 -4.21
N GLY A 42 -1.25 -11.29 -3.16
CA GLY A 42 -1.18 -11.89 -1.83
C GLY A 42 -1.81 -13.29 -1.72
N ARG A 43 -2.65 -13.69 -2.69
CA ARG A 43 -3.26 -15.04 -2.73
C ARG A 43 -2.44 -16.04 -3.55
N TYR A 44 -1.81 -15.60 -4.64
CA TYR A 44 -1.05 -16.46 -5.56
C TYR A 44 0.45 -16.49 -5.29
N SER A 45 1.00 -15.45 -4.66
CA SER A 45 2.34 -15.44 -4.06
C SER A 45 2.17 -15.15 -2.57
N PRO A 46 2.06 -16.17 -1.69
CA PRO A 46 2.24 -15.99 -0.26
C PRO A 46 3.74 -15.73 0.01
N GLU A 47 4.28 -14.67 -0.59
CA GLU A 47 5.48 -14.06 -0.05
C GLU A 47 5.00 -13.38 1.21
N GLU A 48 5.41 -13.94 2.35
CA GLU A 48 5.12 -13.38 3.67
C GLU A 48 5.23 -11.88 3.55
N PRO A 49 4.19 -11.11 3.89
CA PRO A 49 4.31 -9.67 3.88
C PRO A 49 5.51 -9.42 4.78
N VAL A 50 6.61 -8.94 4.17
CA VAL A 50 7.71 -8.36 4.92
C VAL A 50 7.01 -7.22 5.61
N ALA A 51 6.57 -7.49 6.84
CA ALA A 51 5.99 -6.50 7.69
C ALA A 51 7.00 -5.38 7.62
N LEU A 52 6.58 -4.22 7.11
CA LEU A 52 7.34 -3.01 7.28
C LEU A 52 7.42 -2.85 8.79
N LYS A 53 8.42 -3.50 9.38
CA LYS A 53 8.65 -3.49 10.80
C LYS A 53 8.84 -2.00 11.03
N PRO A 54 7.98 -1.34 11.83
CA PRO A 54 8.27 0.02 12.21
C PRO A 54 9.70 -0.07 12.73
N VAL A 55 10.59 0.77 12.17
CA VAL A 55 11.98 0.88 12.64
C VAL A 55 11.85 1.32 14.09
N SER A 56 11.69 0.34 14.96
CA SER A 56 11.76 0.51 16.39
C SER A 56 13.23 0.73 16.60
N ALA A 57 13.57 1.99 16.86
CA ALA A 57 14.86 2.39 17.36
C ALA A 57 15.14 1.56 18.62
N VAL A 58 15.73 0.38 18.45
CA VAL A 58 16.24 -0.40 19.57
C VAL A 58 17.64 0.13 19.84
N VAL A 59 17.61 1.15 20.70
CA VAL A 59 18.62 1.54 21.67
C VAL A 59 19.68 0.44 21.86
N ALA A 60 20.92 0.79 21.54
CA ALA A 60 22.09 0.07 21.98
C ALA A 60 22.17 0.04 23.52
N ARG A 61 22.31 -1.17 24.11
CA ARG A 61 23.01 -1.53 25.37
C ARG A 61 22.70 -3.00 25.69
N SER A 62 23.58 -3.96 25.39
CA SER A 62 24.78 -4.40 26.14
C SER A 62 24.50 -5.49 27.18
N THR A 63 24.94 -6.73 26.92
CA THR A 63 25.80 -7.55 27.79
C THR A 63 26.46 -8.62 26.94
N GLY A 64 27.75 -8.45 26.63
CA GLY A 64 28.51 -9.41 25.84
C GLY A 64 28.74 -10.73 26.55
N GLY A 65 28.45 -11.82 25.85
CA GLY A 65 28.98 -13.16 26.06
C GLY A 65 29.27 -13.75 24.68
N GLU A 66 30.30 -14.59 24.58
CA GLU A 66 30.66 -15.32 23.34
C GLU A 66 29.45 -16.09 22.78
N ASP A 67 28.58 -16.56 23.69
CA ASP A 67 27.32 -17.23 23.40
C ASP A 67 26.34 -16.35 22.59
N GLU A 68 26.26 -15.04 22.84
CA GLU A 68 25.31 -14.18 22.10
C GLU A 68 25.77 -13.95 20.66
N ALA A 69 27.09 -13.84 20.44
CA ALA A 69 27.67 -13.78 19.11
C ALA A 69 27.45 -15.09 18.34
N GLU A 70 27.60 -16.24 19.01
CA GLU A 70 27.32 -17.55 18.43
C GLU A 70 25.84 -17.71 18.09
N ILE A 71 24.93 -17.34 18.99
CA ILE A 71 23.48 -17.40 18.77
C ILE A 71 23.08 -16.52 17.59
N VAL A 72 23.58 -15.28 17.51
CA VAL A 72 23.31 -14.39 16.38
C VAL A 72 23.87 -14.95 15.06
N ALA A 73 25.07 -15.57 15.09
CA ALA A 73 25.65 -16.20 13.92
C ALA A 73 24.84 -17.43 13.45
N ALA A 74 24.38 -18.27 14.38
CA ALA A 74 23.55 -19.44 14.08
C ALA A 74 22.19 -19.04 13.49
N ILE A 75 21.54 -18.02 14.05
CA ILE A 75 20.27 -17.47 13.52
C ILE A 75 20.50 -16.90 12.11
N THR A 76 21.58 -16.13 11.92
CA THR A 76 21.92 -15.54 10.61
C THR A 76 22.17 -16.62 9.57
N ALA A 77 22.92 -17.68 9.92
CA ALA A 77 23.16 -18.82 9.05
C ALA A 77 21.86 -19.57 8.70
N ALA A 78 20.97 -19.78 9.67
CA ALA A 78 19.68 -20.43 9.43
C ALA A 78 18.79 -19.61 8.47
N VAL A 79 18.73 -18.29 8.66
CA VAL A 79 17.99 -17.38 7.78
C VAL A 79 18.61 -17.37 6.38
N HIS A 80 19.93 -17.29 6.27
CA HIS A 80 20.63 -17.33 4.98
C HIS A 80 20.43 -18.66 4.24
N ARG A 81 20.31 -19.78 4.96
CA ARG A 81 20.07 -21.11 4.38
C ARG A 81 18.62 -21.30 3.94
N TYR A 82 17.66 -20.66 4.60
CA TYR A 82 16.25 -20.66 4.19
C TYR A 82 16.01 -19.83 2.93
N GLN A 83 16.65 -18.66 2.81
CA GLN A 83 16.52 -17.80 1.64
C GLN A 83 17.19 -18.38 0.37
N ASN A 84 18.19 -19.25 0.54
CA ASN A 84 18.93 -19.84 -0.58
C ASN A 84 18.39 -21.21 -1.00
N LYS A 85 17.13 -21.51 -0.65
CA LYS A 85 16.40 -22.74 -0.97
C LYS A 85 15.03 -22.39 -1.54
#